data_AF-A0AAE0QUT0-F1
#
_entry.id   AF-A0AAE0QUT0-F1
#
_cell.length_a   1.000
_cell.length_b   1.000
_cell.length_c   1.000
_cell.angle_alpha   90.00
_cell.angle_beta   90.00
_cell.angle_gamma   90.00
#
_symmetry.space_group_name_H-M   'P 1'
#
loop_
_entity.id
_entity.type
_entity.pdbx_description
1 polymer ?
#
loop_
_entity_poly.entity_id
_entity_poly.type
_entity_poly.pdbx_seq_one_letter_code
_entity_poly.pdbx_strand_id
1 'polypeptide(L)'
;MDPHQPAMMTDVVKLLSAICIVGEENTLEKVLEAITSAGERRETSRFSPIVQGLTDRSVQLQVACMQLINALVTSPDELDFRLHIRNEFMRCGLREILPTLGAIRNEALDIQLKVFEEHKEEDMMEFSHRLEDIKRDVFNAVFSLVKDTASEMHFLSLLQHLLLIRNDYFVRPQYFKIIEECASQIVLHRSGTDPDFSYRKRLDVDFSHLLEVCVDKARADEYEQRALELEQKFDEEIMGRQEALAQLLKQEEKINQLEAELQAFRSQFGTVPVGIPTVQSVPGSSSFPQGPPPTPPPPGAPPPPPPPPPPLPGCAAMPGVPPPFGAPPPPPPPGLGGLMSLPNQNVLPFGLQPKKEFKPETIMKRLNWSK
;
A
#
# COMPACT_ATOMS: atom_id res chain seq x y z
N MET A 1 -40.49 -21.52 -21.49
CA MET A 1 -40.15 -20.12 -21.22
C MET A 1 -39.81 -19.45 -22.55
N ASP A 2 -40.73 -18.68 -23.09
CA ASP A 2 -40.53 -17.96 -24.36
C ASP A 2 -40.67 -16.45 -24.09
N PRO A 3 -39.58 -15.67 -24.20
CA PRO A 3 -39.60 -14.22 -23.97
C PRO A 3 -40.51 -13.46 -24.93
N HIS A 4 -40.85 -14.05 -26.08
CA HIS A 4 -41.81 -13.46 -27.03
C HIS A 4 -43.27 -13.64 -26.60
N GLN A 5 -43.53 -14.42 -25.54
CA GLN A 5 -44.84 -14.59 -24.93
C GLN A 5 -44.80 -14.23 -23.43
N PRO A 6 -44.71 -12.93 -23.07
CA PRO A 6 -44.40 -12.50 -21.71
C PRO A 6 -45.37 -13.00 -20.64
N ALA A 7 -46.67 -13.03 -20.93
CA ALA A 7 -47.70 -13.50 -19.99
C ALA A 7 -47.52 -14.99 -19.66
N MET A 8 -47.44 -15.84 -20.69
CA MET A 8 -47.21 -17.28 -20.50
C MET A 8 -45.88 -17.54 -19.80
N MET A 9 -44.82 -16.82 -20.21
CA MET A 9 -43.52 -16.96 -19.57
C MET A 9 -43.59 -16.59 -18.10
N THR A 10 -44.29 -15.51 -17.73
CA THR A 10 -44.47 -15.06 -16.34
C THR A 10 -45.06 -16.18 -15.49
N ASP A 11 -46.11 -16.84 -15.95
CA ASP A 11 -46.76 -17.92 -15.20
C ASP A 11 -45.84 -19.13 -15.06
N VAL A 12 -45.14 -19.51 -16.14
CA VAL A 12 -44.19 -20.63 -16.13
C VAL A 12 -43.03 -20.36 -15.17
N VAL A 13 -42.43 -19.16 -15.20
CA VAL A 13 -41.29 -18.85 -14.32
C VAL A 13 -41.73 -18.81 -12.85
N LYS A 14 -42.92 -18.28 -12.53
CA LYS A 14 -43.45 -18.30 -11.15
C LYS A 14 -43.67 -19.72 -10.63
N LEU A 15 -44.21 -20.60 -11.45
CA LEU A 15 -44.39 -22.00 -11.09
C LEU A 15 -43.04 -22.69 -10.86
N LEU A 16 -42.05 -22.45 -11.72
CA LEU A 16 -40.70 -22.98 -11.53
C LEU A 16 -40.04 -22.43 -10.27
N SER A 17 -40.20 -21.14 -9.95
CA SER A 17 -39.70 -20.55 -8.70
C SER A 17 -40.30 -21.26 -7.49
N ALA A 18 -41.61 -21.48 -7.48
CA ALA A 18 -42.29 -22.18 -6.39
C ALA A 18 -41.78 -23.63 -6.26
N ILE A 19 -41.57 -24.33 -7.38
CA ILE A 19 -41.01 -25.69 -7.40
C ILE A 19 -39.57 -25.70 -6.84
N CYS A 20 -38.74 -24.71 -7.16
CA CYS A 20 -37.37 -24.62 -6.65
C CYS A 20 -37.30 -24.29 -5.15
N ILE A 21 -38.29 -23.57 -4.62
CA ILE A 21 -38.36 -23.17 -3.20
C ILE A 21 -38.98 -24.26 -2.33
N VAL A 22 -40.05 -24.90 -2.80
CA VAL A 22 -40.86 -25.85 -2.00
C VAL A 22 -40.52 -27.31 -2.32
N GLY A 23 -39.75 -27.55 -3.37
CA GLY A 23 -39.40 -28.90 -3.82
C GLY A 23 -38.65 -29.70 -2.76
N GLU A 24 -38.86 -31.02 -2.79
CA GLU A 24 -38.08 -31.98 -2.01
C GLU A 24 -36.66 -32.12 -2.59
N GLU A 25 -35.79 -32.89 -1.91
CA GLU A 25 -34.42 -33.14 -2.34
C GLU A 25 -34.31 -33.49 -3.85
N ASN A 26 -33.31 -32.93 -4.52
CA ASN A 26 -33.02 -33.08 -5.96
C ASN A 26 -34.06 -32.46 -6.93
N THR A 27 -35.09 -31.75 -6.44
CA THR A 27 -36.04 -31.05 -7.33
C THR A 27 -35.35 -29.94 -8.13
N LEU A 28 -34.45 -29.20 -7.50
CA LEU A 28 -33.67 -28.15 -8.15
C LEU A 28 -32.82 -28.69 -9.30
N GLU A 29 -32.15 -29.82 -9.09
CA GLU A 29 -31.33 -30.48 -10.11
C GLU A 29 -32.17 -30.86 -11.34
N LYS A 30 -33.35 -31.43 -11.13
CA LYS A 30 -34.29 -31.76 -12.23
C LYS A 30 -34.77 -30.52 -12.99
N VAL A 31 -35.02 -29.42 -12.27
CA VAL A 31 -35.38 -28.14 -12.92
C VAL A 31 -34.20 -27.64 -13.78
N LEU A 32 -32.98 -27.66 -13.24
CA LEU A 32 -31.78 -27.27 -13.96
C LEU A 32 -31.50 -28.17 -15.16
N GLU A 33 -31.71 -29.49 -15.05
CA GLU A 33 -31.60 -30.45 -16.16
C GLU A 33 -32.61 -30.14 -17.27
N ALA A 34 -33.87 -29.86 -16.89
CA ALA A 34 -34.91 -29.48 -17.84
C ALA A 34 -34.60 -28.15 -18.55
N ILE A 35 -34.07 -27.16 -17.82
CA ILE A 35 -33.63 -25.88 -18.38
C ILE A 35 -32.45 -26.09 -19.34
N THR A 36 -31.47 -26.92 -18.95
CA THR A 36 -30.31 -27.29 -19.77
C THR A 36 -30.74 -27.96 -21.07
N SER A 37 -31.56 -29.00 -20.97
CA SER A 37 -32.13 -29.71 -22.13
C SER A 37 -32.93 -28.78 -23.05
N ALA A 38 -33.62 -27.78 -22.48
CA ALA A 38 -34.35 -26.80 -23.27
C ALA A 38 -33.43 -25.81 -24.01
N GLY A 39 -32.31 -25.41 -23.38
CA GLY A 39 -31.28 -24.58 -24.00
C GLY A 39 -30.59 -25.29 -25.16
N GLU A 40 -30.20 -26.55 -24.96
CA GLU A 40 -29.58 -27.39 -25.99
C GLU A 40 -30.48 -27.55 -27.22
N ARG A 41 -31.77 -27.85 -27.03
CA ARG A 41 -32.75 -27.95 -28.13
C ARG A 41 -32.93 -26.64 -28.92
N ARG A 42 -32.58 -25.50 -28.32
CA ARG A 42 -32.71 -24.16 -28.93
C ARG A 42 -31.37 -23.60 -29.40
N GLU A 43 -30.27 -24.33 -29.21
CA GLU A 43 -28.90 -23.88 -29.50
C GLU A 43 -28.56 -22.54 -28.80
N THR A 44 -29.07 -22.35 -27.58
CA THR A 44 -28.84 -21.15 -26.77
C THR A 44 -28.35 -21.54 -25.38
N SER A 45 -27.64 -20.63 -24.70
CA SER A 45 -27.35 -20.80 -23.28
C SER A 45 -28.65 -21.04 -22.49
N ARG A 46 -28.63 -21.98 -21.56
CA ARG A 46 -29.81 -22.46 -20.81
C ARG A 46 -30.51 -21.35 -20.04
N PHE A 47 -29.77 -20.33 -19.58
CA PHE A 47 -30.31 -19.19 -18.85
C PHE A 47 -30.66 -17.98 -19.73
N SER A 48 -30.28 -17.99 -21.01
CA SER A 48 -30.53 -16.87 -21.93
C SER A 48 -32.01 -16.44 -21.99
N PRO A 49 -33.00 -17.35 -22.08
CA PRO A 49 -34.41 -16.95 -22.08
C PRO A 49 -34.83 -16.22 -20.80
N ILE A 50 -34.31 -16.63 -19.64
CA ILE A 50 -34.64 -16.01 -18.34
C ILE A 50 -34.04 -14.60 -18.27
N VAL A 51 -32.77 -14.46 -18.66
CA VAL A 51 -32.08 -13.16 -18.69
C VAL A 51 -32.75 -12.22 -19.70
N GLN A 52 -33.17 -12.71 -20.87
CA GLN A 52 -33.92 -11.91 -21.85
C GLN A 52 -35.26 -11.42 -21.27
N GLY A 53 -35.95 -12.24 -20.46
CA GLY A 53 -37.19 -11.83 -19.78
C GLY A 53 -37.03 -10.61 -18.86
N LEU A 54 -35.83 -10.39 -18.29
CA LEU A 54 -35.52 -9.19 -17.50
C LEU A 54 -35.46 -7.91 -18.34
N THR A 55 -35.24 -8.03 -19.65
CA THR A 55 -35.21 -6.88 -20.58
C THR A 55 -36.58 -6.52 -21.15
N ASP A 56 -37.62 -7.31 -20.83
CA ASP A 56 -38.98 -7.05 -21.28
C ASP A 56 -39.58 -5.79 -20.65
N ARG A 57 -40.62 -5.23 -21.28
CA ARG A 57 -41.35 -4.06 -20.75
C ARG A 57 -42.26 -4.41 -19.56
N SER A 58 -42.65 -5.67 -19.42
CA SER A 58 -43.51 -6.13 -18.35
C SER A 58 -42.73 -6.26 -17.05
N VAL A 59 -42.95 -5.33 -16.12
CA VAL A 59 -42.38 -5.39 -14.77
C VAL A 59 -42.76 -6.68 -14.05
N GLN A 60 -43.94 -7.25 -14.34
CA GLN A 60 -44.35 -8.54 -13.77
C GLN A 60 -43.47 -9.70 -14.23
N LEU A 61 -43.06 -9.70 -15.51
CA LEU A 61 -42.11 -10.69 -16.02
C LEU A 61 -40.73 -10.47 -15.44
N GLN A 62 -40.26 -9.22 -15.34
CA GLN A 62 -38.97 -8.88 -14.74
C GLN A 62 -38.88 -9.38 -13.29
N VAL A 63 -39.89 -9.10 -12.47
CA VAL A 63 -39.99 -9.59 -11.08
C VAL A 63 -39.96 -11.12 -11.06
N ALA A 64 -40.73 -11.78 -11.92
CA ALA A 64 -40.82 -13.24 -11.91
C ALA A 64 -39.53 -13.92 -12.41
N CYS A 65 -38.84 -13.34 -13.39
CA CYS A 65 -37.52 -13.81 -13.84
C CYS A 65 -36.47 -13.63 -12.73
N MET A 66 -36.46 -12.47 -12.06
CA MET A 66 -35.54 -12.24 -10.93
C MET A 66 -35.83 -13.18 -9.76
N GLN A 67 -37.10 -13.45 -9.49
CA GLN A 67 -37.52 -14.43 -8.48
C GLN A 67 -37.07 -15.85 -8.81
N LEU A 68 -37.15 -16.27 -10.08
CA LEU A 68 -36.61 -17.56 -10.52
C LEU A 68 -35.09 -17.61 -10.39
N ILE A 69 -34.39 -16.52 -10.74
CA ILE A 69 -32.94 -16.43 -10.53
C ILE A 69 -32.61 -16.63 -9.05
N ASN A 70 -33.26 -15.88 -8.16
CA ASN A 70 -33.09 -16.03 -6.71
C ASN A 70 -33.34 -17.47 -6.26
N ALA A 71 -34.47 -18.06 -6.64
CA ALA A 71 -34.77 -19.45 -6.29
C ALA A 71 -33.72 -20.45 -6.79
N LEU A 72 -33.09 -20.21 -7.94
CA LEU A 72 -32.04 -21.10 -8.46
C LEU A 72 -30.68 -20.90 -7.79
N VAL A 73 -30.34 -19.67 -7.39
CA VAL A 73 -29.02 -19.35 -6.80
C VAL A 73 -28.99 -19.44 -5.27
N THR A 74 -30.13 -19.35 -4.60
CA THR A 74 -30.22 -19.38 -3.12
C THR A 74 -30.66 -20.73 -2.56
N SER A 75 -31.36 -21.56 -3.35
CA SER A 75 -31.82 -22.87 -2.89
C SER A 75 -30.72 -23.93 -2.66
N PRO A 76 -29.58 -23.96 -3.38
CA PRO A 76 -28.54 -24.96 -3.11
C PRO A 76 -27.80 -24.74 -1.77
N ASP A 77 -27.57 -25.83 -1.03
CA ASP A 77 -26.79 -25.79 0.22
C ASP A 77 -25.28 -25.60 -0.01
N GLU A 78 -24.75 -26.15 -1.12
CA GLU A 78 -23.33 -26.07 -1.44
C GLU A 78 -22.95 -24.71 -2.04
N LEU A 79 -22.05 -23.99 -1.36
CA LEU A 79 -21.53 -22.69 -1.82
C LEU A 79 -20.95 -22.74 -3.24
N ASP A 80 -20.16 -23.77 -3.56
CA ASP A 80 -19.53 -23.91 -4.88
C ASP A 80 -20.60 -24.02 -5.99
N PHE A 81 -21.73 -24.66 -5.71
CA PHE A 81 -22.85 -24.76 -6.64
C PHE A 81 -23.62 -23.44 -6.76
N ARG A 82 -23.88 -22.74 -5.65
CA ARG A 82 -24.49 -21.38 -5.68
C ARG A 82 -23.65 -20.41 -6.52
N LEU A 83 -22.34 -20.36 -6.28
CA LEU A 83 -21.39 -19.54 -7.04
C LEU A 83 -21.39 -19.92 -8.52
N HIS A 84 -21.38 -21.21 -8.85
CA HIS A 84 -21.42 -21.69 -10.23
C HIS A 84 -22.64 -21.17 -11.00
N ILE A 85 -23.85 -21.35 -10.45
CA ILE A 85 -25.09 -20.91 -11.09
C ILE A 85 -25.14 -19.38 -11.19
N ARG A 86 -24.77 -18.66 -10.12
CA ARG A 86 -24.75 -17.19 -10.13
C ARG A 86 -23.79 -16.65 -11.19
N ASN A 87 -22.58 -17.20 -11.27
CA ASN A 87 -21.58 -16.78 -12.25
C ASN A 87 -22.02 -17.09 -13.70
N GLU A 88 -22.75 -18.18 -13.91
CA GLU A 88 -23.32 -18.48 -15.22
C GLU A 88 -24.39 -17.45 -15.62
N PHE A 89 -25.29 -17.04 -14.71
CA PHE A 89 -26.24 -15.95 -14.98
C PHE A 89 -25.53 -14.64 -15.31
N MET A 90 -24.46 -14.30 -14.57
CA MET A 90 -23.65 -13.10 -14.86
C MET A 90 -23.06 -13.15 -16.26
N ARG A 91 -22.47 -14.29 -16.67
CA ARG A 91 -21.94 -14.49 -18.03
C ARG A 91 -23.04 -14.48 -19.11
N CYS A 92 -24.28 -14.81 -18.76
CA CYS A 92 -25.43 -14.75 -19.67
C CYS A 92 -25.98 -13.33 -19.87
N GLY A 93 -25.37 -12.30 -19.28
CA GLY A 93 -25.74 -10.89 -19.47
C GLY A 93 -26.48 -10.26 -18.29
N LEU A 94 -26.61 -10.97 -17.16
CA LEU A 94 -27.28 -10.41 -15.98
C LEU A 94 -26.53 -9.18 -15.45
N ARG A 95 -25.20 -9.18 -15.50
CA ARG A 95 -24.35 -8.11 -14.98
C ARG A 95 -24.69 -6.74 -15.59
N GLU A 96 -24.93 -6.70 -16.89
CA GLU A 96 -25.24 -5.48 -17.64
C GLU A 96 -26.68 -4.99 -17.39
N ILE A 97 -27.58 -5.91 -17.02
CA ILE A 97 -29.01 -5.64 -16.84
C ILE A 97 -29.31 -5.13 -15.42
N LEU A 98 -28.59 -5.61 -14.39
CA LEU A 98 -28.83 -5.25 -12.99
C LEU A 98 -28.93 -3.72 -12.74
N PRO A 99 -28.04 -2.85 -13.27
CA PRO A 99 -28.17 -1.40 -13.08
C PRO A 99 -29.45 -0.82 -13.68
N THR A 100 -29.92 -1.39 -14.80
CA THR A 100 -31.16 -0.97 -15.47
C THR A 100 -32.39 -1.39 -14.65
N LEU A 101 -32.38 -2.59 -14.08
CA LEU A 101 -33.45 -3.07 -13.20
C LEU A 101 -33.58 -2.22 -11.94
N GLY A 102 -32.45 -1.84 -11.32
CA GLY A 102 -32.44 -0.99 -10.12
C GLY A 102 -32.96 0.43 -10.33
N ALA A 103 -33.11 0.88 -11.58
CA ALA A 103 -33.71 2.19 -11.90
C ALA A 103 -35.25 2.12 -12.01
N ILE A 104 -35.85 0.93 -12.06
CA ILE A 104 -37.28 0.72 -12.22
C ILE A 104 -37.95 0.88 -10.85
N ARG A 105 -38.93 1.79 -10.74
CA ARG A 105 -39.68 1.99 -9.50
C ARG A 105 -40.71 0.88 -9.29
N ASN A 106 -40.33 -0.21 -8.63
CA ASN A 106 -41.23 -1.30 -8.30
C ASN A 106 -40.78 -2.05 -7.04
N GLU A 107 -41.59 -1.98 -5.99
CA GLU A 107 -41.26 -2.57 -4.68
C GLU A 107 -41.00 -4.08 -4.74
N ALA A 108 -41.75 -4.83 -5.55
CA ALA A 108 -41.55 -6.27 -5.68
C ALA A 108 -40.21 -6.59 -6.36
N LEU A 109 -39.81 -5.82 -7.37
CA LEU A 109 -38.52 -5.96 -8.02
C LEU A 109 -37.38 -5.55 -7.09
N ASP A 110 -37.54 -4.45 -6.37
CA ASP A 110 -36.56 -3.96 -5.39
C ASP A 110 -36.28 -5.02 -4.32
N ILE A 111 -37.32 -5.71 -3.83
CA ILE A 111 -37.18 -6.85 -2.91
C ILE A 111 -36.35 -7.96 -3.55
N GLN A 112 -36.63 -8.36 -4.80
CA GLN A 112 -35.88 -9.44 -5.45
C GLN A 112 -34.42 -9.06 -5.72
N LEU A 113 -34.13 -7.81 -6.11
CA LEU A 113 -32.76 -7.33 -6.28
C LEU A 113 -32.01 -7.29 -4.95
N LYS A 114 -32.69 -6.89 -3.88
CA LYS A 114 -32.12 -6.88 -2.54
C LYS A 114 -31.78 -8.29 -2.06
N VAL A 115 -32.70 -9.25 -2.22
CA VAL A 115 -32.45 -10.67 -1.88
C VAL A 115 -31.24 -11.21 -2.63
N PHE A 116 -31.09 -10.90 -3.92
CA PHE A 116 -29.94 -11.31 -4.71
C PHE A 116 -28.63 -10.74 -4.16
N GLU A 117 -28.61 -9.45 -3.82
CA GLU A 117 -27.42 -8.77 -3.30
C GLU A 117 -27.04 -9.27 -1.90
N GLU A 118 -28.02 -9.45 -1.01
CA GLU A 118 -27.79 -9.96 0.35
C GLU A 118 -27.19 -11.37 0.32
N HIS A 119 -27.78 -12.30 -0.44
CA HIS A 119 -27.23 -13.66 -0.55
C HIS A 119 -25.88 -13.70 -1.27
N LYS A 120 -25.62 -12.78 -2.20
CA LYS A 120 -24.30 -12.66 -2.84
C LYS A 120 -23.25 -12.22 -1.81
N GLU A 121 -23.60 -11.31 -0.91
CA GLU A 121 -22.70 -10.87 0.17
C GLU A 121 -22.50 -11.97 1.21
N GLU A 122 -23.54 -12.71 1.56
CA GLU A 122 -23.45 -13.91 2.41
C GLU A 122 -22.51 -14.95 1.83
N ASP A 123 -22.63 -15.27 0.54
CA ASP A 123 -21.75 -16.20 -0.15
C ASP A 123 -20.30 -15.71 -0.18
N MET A 124 -20.08 -14.39 -0.30
CA MET A 124 -18.75 -13.80 -0.21
C MET A 124 -18.16 -13.98 1.20
N MET A 125 -18.95 -13.73 2.24
CA MET A 125 -18.53 -13.92 3.62
C MET A 125 -18.19 -15.39 3.90
N GLU A 126 -19.04 -16.33 3.47
CA GLU A 126 -18.79 -17.77 3.59
C GLU A 126 -17.52 -18.19 2.84
N PHE A 127 -17.33 -17.69 1.60
CA PHE A 127 -16.14 -17.97 0.81
C PHE A 127 -14.86 -17.42 1.47
N SER A 128 -14.94 -16.22 2.06
CA SER A 128 -13.81 -15.60 2.76
C SER A 128 -13.41 -16.39 4.02
N HIS A 129 -14.38 -16.90 4.79
CA HIS A 129 -14.09 -17.78 5.93
C HIS A 129 -13.43 -19.10 5.52
N ARG A 130 -13.78 -19.69 4.37
CA ARG A 130 -13.07 -20.87 3.85
C ARG A 130 -11.57 -20.59 3.62
N LEU A 131 -11.21 -19.36 3.24
CA LEU A 131 -9.80 -18.97 3.08
C LEU A 131 -9.07 -18.92 4.44
N GLU A 132 -9.73 -18.44 5.48
CA GLU A 132 -9.17 -18.36 6.84
C GLU A 132 -8.84 -19.75 7.43
N ASP A 133 -9.60 -20.78 7.05
CA ASP A 133 -9.42 -22.16 7.50
C ASP A 133 -8.26 -22.91 6.81
N ILE A 134 -7.75 -22.39 5.68
CA ILE A 134 -6.63 -22.99 4.94
C ILE A 134 -5.32 -22.69 5.66
N LYS A 135 -4.95 -23.52 6.64
CA LYS A 135 -3.76 -23.30 7.49
C LYS A 135 -2.58 -24.25 7.25
N ARG A 136 -2.72 -25.32 6.45
CA ARG A 136 -1.64 -26.32 6.28
C ARG A 136 -1.45 -26.77 4.83
N ASP A 137 -0.18 -26.84 4.43
CA ASP A 137 0.32 -27.40 3.17
C ASP A 137 -0.35 -26.88 1.88
N VAL A 138 -0.59 -25.57 1.85
CA VAL A 138 -1.27 -24.86 0.75
C VAL A 138 -0.57 -25.09 -0.59
N PHE A 139 0.76 -25.16 -0.59
CA PHE A 139 1.52 -25.40 -1.81
C PHE A 139 1.16 -26.75 -2.45
N ASN A 140 1.17 -27.84 -1.68
CA ASN A 140 0.84 -29.17 -2.21
C ASN A 140 -0.65 -29.29 -2.56
N ALA A 141 -1.53 -28.63 -1.81
CA ALA A 141 -2.95 -28.57 -2.11
C ALA A 141 -3.20 -27.86 -3.46
N VAL A 142 -2.63 -26.67 -3.66
CA VAL A 142 -2.75 -25.92 -4.92
C VAL A 142 -2.09 -26.67 -6.06
N PHE A 143 -0.90 -27.25 -5.84
CA PHE A 143 -0.23 -28.06 -6.86
C PHE A 143 -1.09 -29.24 -7.29
N SER A 144 -1.70 -29.97 -6.35
CA SER A 144 -2.58 -31.09 -6.65
C SER A 144 -3.86 -30.66 -7.39
N LEU A 145 -4.37 -29.45 -7.11
CA LEU A 145 -5.54 -28.88 -7.79
C LEU A 145 -5.25 -28.55 -9.26
N VAL A 146 -4.06 -28.03 -9.56
CA VAL A 146 -3.72 -27.56 -10.91
C VAL A 146 -3.01 -28.60 -11.77
N LYS A 147 -2.46 -29.66 -11.16
CA LYS A 147 -1.73 -30.72 -11.84
C LYS A 147 -2.60 -31.38 -12.92
N ASP A 148 -2.00 -31.62 -14.09
CA ASP A 148 -2.65 -32.23 -15.25
C ASP A 148 -3.83 -31.41 -15.81
N THR A 149 -3.92 -30.12 -15.49
CA THR A 149 -4.91 -29.17 -16.03
C THR A 149 -4.26 -28.09 -16.89
N ALA A 150 -5.05 -27.36 -17.68
CA ALA A 150 -4.57 -26.19 -18.42
C ALA A 150 -4.00 -25.08 -17.52
N SER A 151 -4.34 -25.08 -16.23
CA SER A 151 -3.89 -24.10 -15.24
C SER A 151 -2.48 -24.36 -14.71
N GLU A 152 -1.91 -25.55 -14.92
CA GLU A 152 -0.59 -25.95 -14.38
C GLU A 152 0.53 -25.00 -14.84
N MET A 153 0.55 -24.66 -16.13
CA MET A 153 1.55 -23.75 -16.70
C MET A 153 1.41 -22.32 -16.19
N HIS A 154 0.18 -21.89 -15.90
CA HIS A 154 -0.08 -20.57 -15.32
C HIS A 154 0.40 -20.50 -13.87
N PHE A 155 0.17 -21.54 -13.08
CA PHE A 155 0.69 -21.63 -11.70
C PHE A 155 2.21 -21.65 -11.66
N LEU A 156 2.86 -22.46 -12.52
CA LEU A 156 4.32 -22.48 -12.64
C LEU A 156 4.89 -21.11 -13.01
N SER A 157 4.29 -20.45 -14.00
CA SER A 157 4.69 -19.10 -14.41
C SER A 157 4.58 -18.10 -13.26
N LEU A 158 3.50 -18.16 -12.45
CA LEU A 158 3.33 -17.29 -11.29
C LEU A 158 4.48 -17.47 -10.28
N LEU A 159 4.84 -18.71 -9.95
CA LEU A 159 5.97 -19.00 -9.05
C LEU A 159 7.31 -18.52 -9.63
N GLN A 160 7.53 -18.66 -10.94
CA GLN A 160 8.73 -18.15 -11.61
C GLN A 160 8.84 -16.62 -11.50
N HIS A 161 7.73 -15.89 -11.66
CA HIS A 161 7.73 -14.44 -11.49
C HIS A 161 8.01 -14.03 -10.04
N LEU A 162 7.50 -14.77 -9.04
CA LEU A 162 7.82 -14.53 -7.62
C LEU A 162 9.33 -14.67 -7.34
N LEU A 163 10.01 -15.62 -7.99
CA LEU A 163 11.47 -15.79 -7.86
C LEU A 163 12.28 -14.63 -8.45
N LEU A 164 11.72 -13.89 -9.42
CA LEU A 164 12.36 -12.72 -10.03
C LEU A 164 12.24 -11.44 -9.20
N ILE A 165 11.47 -11.45 -8.11
CA ILE A 165 11.38 -10.31 -7.18
C ILE A 165 12.76 -10.04 -6.56
N ARG A 166 13.24 -8.80 -6.71
CA ARG A 166 14.54 -8.34 -6.20
C ARG A 166 14.73 -8.73 -4.72
N ASN A 167 15.91 -9.24 -4.38
CA ASN A 167 16.28 -9.61 -3.02
C ASN A 167 16.69 -8.38 -2.20
N ASP A 168 15.73 -7.50 -1.96
CA ASP A 168 15.88 -6.26 -1.20
C ASP A 168 15.01 -6.35 0.05
N TYR A 169 15.62 -6.14 1.23
CA TYR A 169 14.95 -6.32 2.52
C TYR A 169 13.70 -5.44 2.69
N PHE A 170 13.73 -4.19 2.21
CA PHE A 170 12.63 -3.24 2.39
C PHE A 170 11.60 -3.33 1.26
N VAL A 171 12.05 -3.60 0.03
CA VAL A 171 11.17 -3.57 -1.16
C VAL A 171 10.48 -4.92 -1.40
N ARG A 172 11.13 -6.05 -1.08
CA ARG A 172 10.55 -7.38 -1.30
C ARG A 172 9.21 -7.60 -0.57
N PRO A 173 9.03 -7.21 0.71
CA PRO A 173 7.73 -7.31 1.38
C PRO A 173 6.63 -6.50 0.67
N GLN A 174 6.98 -5.36 0.08
CA GLN A 174 6.02 -4.51 -0.64
C GLN A 174 5.54 -5.17 -1.95
N TYR A 175 6.43 -5.84 -2.68
CA TYR A 175 6.03 -6.64 -3.85
C TYR A 175 5.04 -7.74 -3.47
N PHE A 176 5.34 -8.52 -2.42
CA PHE A 176 4.45 -9.58 -1.97
C PHE A 176 3.11 -9.05 -1.49
N LYS A 177 3.08 -7.90 -0.81
CA LYS A 177 1.84 -7.26 -0.38
C LYS A 177 0.97 -6.79 -1.56
N ILE A 178 1.57 -6.22 -2.60
CA ILE A 178 0.84 -5.85 -3.83
C ILE A 178 0.28 -7.09 -4.52
N ILE A 179 1.08 -8.15 -4.65
CA ILE A 179 0.66 -9.39 -5.30
C ILE A 179 -0.45 -10.09 -4.51
N GLU A 180 -0.34 -10.13 -3.19
CA GLU A 180 -1.35 -10.70 -2.31
C GLU A 180 -2.68 -9.94 -2.43
N GLU A 181 -2.65 -8.60 -2.40
CA GLU A 181 -3.84 -7.77 -2.62
C GLU A 181 -4.44 -7.99 -4.02
N CYS A 182 -3.61 -8.11 -5.07
CA CYS A 182 -4.10 -8.44 -6.42
C CYS A 182 -4.80 -9.81 -6.44
N ALA A 183 -4.16 -10.82 -5.84
CA ALA A 183 -4.72 -12.16 -5.77
C ALA A 183 -6.05 -12.15 -4.98
N SER A 184 -6.09 -11.42 -3.87
CA SER A 184 -7.28 -11.20 -3.06
C SER A 184 -8.39 -10.55 -3.88
N GLN A 185 -8.14 -9.45 -4.60
CA GLN A 185 -9.16 -8.79 -5.43
C GLN A 185 -9.62 -9.63 -6.64
N ILE A 186 -8.79 -10.54 -7.15
CA ILE A 186 -9.17 -11.44 -8.25
C ILE A 186 -10.01 -12.62 -7.74
N VAL A 187 -9.58 -13.24 -6.64
CA VAL A 187 -10.21 -14.45 -6.08
C VAL A 187 -11.43 -14.10 -5.22
N LEU A 188 -11.32 -13.07 -4.37
CA LEU A 188 -12.38 -12.48 -3.54
C LEU A 188 -12.95 -11.23 -4.24
N HIS A 189 -13.32 -11.38 -5.52
CA HIS A 189 -13.74 -10.25 -6.32
C HIS A 189 -14.94 -9.53 -5.71
N ARG A 190 -14.86 -8.20 -5.50
CA ARG A 190 -15.86 -7.38 -4.76
C ARG A 190 -17.32 -7.57 -5.19
N SER A 191 -17.58 -8.07 -6.40
CA SER A 191 -18.93 -8.39 -6.87
C SER A 191 -19.41 -9.81 -6.55
N GLY A 192 -18.73 -10.61 -5.72
CA GLY A 192 -19.17 -11.98 -5.36
C GLY A 192 -19.30 -12.93 -6.56
N THR A 193 -18.67 -12.57 -7.67
CA THR A 193 -18.85 -13.22 -8.97
C THR A 193 -17.54 -13.23 -9.74
N ASP A 194 -17.40 -14.19 -10.66
CA ASP A 194 -16.19 -14.38 -11.46
C ASP A 194 -15.76 -13.06 -12.15
N PRO A 195 -14.44 -12.76 -12.21
CA PRO A 195 -13.94 -11.68 -13.04
C PRO A 195 -14.39 -11.84 -14.50
N ASP A 196 -14.60 -10.71 -15.18
CA ASP A 196 -14.90 -10.75 -16.61
C ASP A 196 -13.64 -11.07 -17.42
N PHE A 197 -13.47 -12.34 -17.77
CA PHE A 197 -12.34 -12.82 -18.58
C PHE A 197 -12.41 -12.41 -20.06
N SER A 198 -13.54 -11.87 -20.52
CA SER A 198 -13.68 -11.32 -21.88
C SER A 198 -13.14 -9.88 -21.98
N TYR A 199 -12.95 -9.22 -20.83
CA TYR A 199 -12.42 -7.87 -20.73
C TYR A 199 -10.95 -7.81 -21.15
N ARG A 200 -10.67 -7.26 -22.34
CA ARG A 200 -9.31 -7.11 -22.89
C ARG A 200 -8.58 -5.83 -22.50
N LYS A 201 -9.12 -5.02 -21.59
CA LYS A 201 -8.48 -3.79 -21.10
C LYS A 201 -7.69 -4.09 -19.81
N ARG A 202 -6.88 -3.12 -19.36
CA ARG A 202 -6.11 -3.23 -18.11
C ARG A 202 -7.07 -3.49 -16.94
N LEU A 203 -6.75 -4.46 -16.08
CA LEU A 203 -7.39 -4.64 -14.78
C LEU A 203 -7.18 -3.35 -13.98
N ASP A 204 -8.27 -2.67 -13.63
CA ASP A 204 -8.22 -1.42 -12.87
C ASP A 204 -8.16 -1.78 -11.38
N VAL A 205 -6.95 -2.04 -10.88
CA VAL A 205 -6.70 -2.36 -9.47
C VAL A 205 -6.40 -1.07 -8.74
N ASP A 206 -7.26 -0.70 -7.78
CA ASP A 206 -7.03 0.48 -6.94
C ASP A 206 -6.04 0.17 -5.82
N PHE A 207 -4.81 0.66 -5.97
CA PHE A 207 -3.76 0.57 -4.95
C PHE A 207 -3.63 1.84 -4.11
N SER A 208 -4.51 2.82 -4.26
CA SER A 208 -4.34 4.14 -3.62
C SER A 208 -4.19 4.02 -2.11
N HIS A 209 -5.07 3.23 -1.49
CA HIS A 209 -5.01 2.95 -0.06
C HIS A 209 -3.81 2.08 0.32
N LEU A 210 -3.44 1.13 -0.54
CA LEU A 210 -2.31 0.24 -0.30
C LEU A 210 -0.99 1.03 -0.26
N LEU A 211 -0.80 1.97 -1.19
CA LEU A 211 0.39 2.81 -1.25
C LEU A 211 0.54 3.65 0.02
N GLU A 212 -0.56 4.20 0.53
CA GLU A 212 -0.59 5.01 1.75
C GLU A 212 -0.22 4.15 2.98
N VAL A 213 -0.87 3.00 3.16
CA VAL A 213 -0.57 2.07 4.26
C VAL A 213 0.84 1.48 4.16
N CYS A 214 1.33 1.21 2.95
CA CYS A 214 2.69 0.71 2.72
C CYS A 214 3.74 1.75 3.07
N VAL A 215 3.52 3.02 2.70
CA VAL A 215 4.42 4.13 3.01
C VAL A 215 4.45 4.40 4.51
N ASP A 216 3.28 4.42 5.17
CA ASP A 216 3.20 4.65 6.61
C ASP A 216 3.82 3.51 7.41
N LYS A 217 3.58 2.25 6.99
CA LYS A 217 4.20 1.08 7.62
C LYS A 217 5.72 1.07 7.42
N ALA A 218 6.21 1.33 6.22
CA ALA A 218 7.64 1.41 5.96
C ALA A 218 8.31 2.52 6.80
N ARG A 219 7.62 3.66 6.97
CA ARG A 219 8.10 4.75 7.83
C ARG A 219 8.11 4.35 9.31
N ALA A 220 7.09 3.64 9.77
CA ALA A 220 7.03 3.14 11.14
C ALA A 220 8.17 2.14 11.43
N ASP A 221 8.40 1.19 10.54
CA ASP A 221 9.48 0.20 10.66
C ASP A 221 10.86 0.89 10.67
N GLU A 222 11.07 1.94 9.86
CA GLU A 222 12.31 2.72 9.85
C GLU A 222 12.54 3.47 11.18
N TYR A 223 11.46 4.00 11.79
CA TYR A 223 11.55 4.63 13.10
C TYR A 223 11.84 3.62 14.22
N GLU A 224 11.23 2.44 14.16
CA GLU A 224 11.48 1.36 15.12
C GLU A 224 12.94 0.88 15.04
N GLN A 225 13.47 0.71 13.82
CA GLN A 225 14.87 0.34 13.62
C GLN A 225 15.83 1.40 14.17
N ARG A 226 15.56 2.69 13.94
CA ARG A 226 16.36 3.78 14.54
C ARG A 226 16.27 3.81 16.06
N ALA A 227 15.11 3.46 16.64
CA ALA A 227 14.95 3.37 18.08
C ALA A 227 15.83 2.24 18.67
N LEU A 228 15.83 1.06 18.03
CA LEU A 228 16.70 -0.06 18.43
C LEU A 228 18.19 0.28 18.31
N GLU A 229 18.61 0.96 17.24
CA GLU A 229 20.00 1.41 17.08
C GLU A 229 20.42 2.41 18.18
N LEU A 230 19.51 3.28 18.61
CA LEU A 230 19.76 4.22 19.69
C LEU A 230 19.84 3.51 21.04
N GLU A 231 18.96 2.54 21.28
CA GLU A 231 18.97 1.71 22.48
C GLU A 231 20.28 0.94 22.61
N GLN A 232 20.74 0.31 21.52
CA GLN A 232 22.02 -0.40 21.49
C GLN A 232 23.21 0.53 21.80
N LYS A 233 23.25 1.73 21.21
CA LYS A 233 24.30 2.72 21.50
C LYS A 233 24.27 3.17 22.96
N PHE A 234 23.07 3.30 23.53
CA PHE A 234 22.92 3.68 24.93
C PHE A 234 23.46 2.59 25.86
N ASP A 235 23.18 1.33 25.57
CA ASP A 235 23.72 0.20 26.32
C ASP A 235 25.26 0.10 26.21
N GLU A 236 25.81 0.32 25.02
CA GLU A 236 27.26 0.39 24.81
C GLU A 236 27.91 1.51 25.63
N GLU A 237 27.32 2.71 25.66
CA GLU A 237 27.82 3.83 26.47
C GLU A 237 27.71 3.56 27.98
N ILE A 238 26.63 2.90 28.44
CA ILE A 238 26.49 2.49 29.84
C ILE A 238 27.59 1.50 30.22
N MET A 239 27.83 0.50 29.37
CA MET A 239 28.87 -0.49 29.60
C MET A 239 30.25 0.17 29.62
N GLY A 240 30.56 1.04 28.65
CA GLY A 240 31.81 1.80 28.62
C GLY A 240 32.02 2.68 29.85
N ARG A 241 30.94 3.31 30.35
CA ARG A 241 31.00 4.09 31.60
C ARG A 241 31.26 3.21 32.83
N GLN A 242 30.63 2.04 32.92
CA GLN A 242 30.88 1.11 34.04
C GLN A 242 32.32 0.60 34.04
N GLU A 243 32.87 0.27 32.87
CA GLU A 243 34.27 -0.13 32.74
C GLU A 243 35.25 0.98 33.15
N ALA A 244 34.99 2.23 32.73
CA ALA A 244 35.81 3.38 33.10
C ALA A 244 35.79 3.63 34.62
N LEU A 245 34.62 3.51 35.26
CA LEU A 245 34.50 3.62 36.72
C LEU A 245 35.27 2.51 37.44
N ALA A 246 35.21 1.27 36.94
CA ALA A 246 35.98 0.15 37.50
C ALA A 246 37.50 0.38 37.36
N GLN A 247 37.96 0.94 36.25
CA GLN A 247 39.37 1.30 36.05
C GLN A 247 39.82 2.42 37.00
N LEU A 248 38.99 3.45 37.21
CA LEU A 248 39.28 4.53 38.17
C LEU A 248 39.43 3.98 39.60
N LEU A 249 38.50 3.14 40.06
CA LEU A 249 38.59 2.50 41.38
C LEU A 249 39.89 1.68 41.53
N LYS A 250 40.29 0.95 40.49
CA LYS A 250 41.54 0.19 40.49
C LYS A 250 42.79 1.07 40.54
N GLN A 251 42.77 2.22 39.85
CA GLN A 251 43.85 3.19 39.93
C GLN A 251 43.92 3.83 41.31
N GLU A 252 42.78 4.16 41.92
CA GLU A 252 42.71 4.73 43.26
C GLU A 252 43.21 3.76 44.33
N GLU A 253 42.87 2.46 44.24
CA GLU A 253 43.45 1.43 45.11
C GLU A 253 44.97 1.33 44.98
N LYS A 254 45.49 1.45 43.75
CA LYS A 254 46.94 1.43 43.49
C LYS A 254 47.64 2.68 44.01
N ILE A 255 47.01 3.85 43.90
CA ILE A 255 47.51 5.09 44.51
C ILE A 255 47.58 4.91 46.04
N ASN A 256 46.52 4.42 46.67
CA ASN A 256 46.49 4.17 48.11
C ASN A 256 47.59 3.18 48.56
N GLN A 257 47.84 2.11 47.78
CA GLN A 257 48.96 1.18 48.05
C GLN A 257 50.32 1.87 47.96
N LEU A 258 50.57 2.63 46.90
CA LEU A 258 51.84 3.34 46.71
C LEU A 258 52.04 4.43 47.78
N GLU A 259 50.99 5.12 48.20
CA GLU A 259 51.04 6.08 49.30
C GLU A 259 51.36 5.39 50.63
N ALA A 260 50.76 4.22 50.90
CA ALA A 260 51.07 3.42 52.09
C ALA A 260 52.53 2.90 52.08
N GLU A 261 53.03 2.45 50.93
CA GLU A 261 54.43 2.06 50.75
C GLU A 261 55.39 3.24 50.95
N LEU A 262 55.08 4.41 50.39
CA LEU A 262 55.86 5.64 50.60
C LEU A 262 55.87 6.05 52.08
N GLN A 263 54.74 5.93 52.77
CA GLN A 263 54.64 6.24 54.19
C GLN A 263 55.42 5.23 55.04
N ALA A 264 55.35 3.94 54.72
CA ALA A 264 56.14 2.89 55.36
C ALA A 264 57.65 3.07 55.11
N PHE A 265 58.06 3.44 53.90
CA PHE A 265 59.45 3.76 53.57
C PHE A 265 59.95 4.98 54.37
N ARG A 266 59.12 6.02 54.50
CA ARG A 266 59.39 7.18 55.38
C ARG A 266 59.52 6.80 56.86
N SER A 267 58.79 5.79 57.31
CA SER A 267 58.87 5.28 58.68
C SER A 267 60.09 4.38 58.92
N GLN A 268 60.57 3.64 57.92
CA GLN A 268 61.80 2.84 58.01
C GLN A 268 63.08 3.69 57.90
N PHE A 269 63.05 4.75 57.08
CA PHE A 269 64.16 5.67 56.89
C PHE A 269 63.75 7.05 57.45
N GLY A 270 64.03 7.27 58.74
CA GLY A 270 63.70 8.51 59.44
C GLY A 270 64.08 9.79 58.69
N THR A 271 63.29 10.84 58.90
CA THR A 271 63.39 12.17 58.29
C THR A 271 64.83 12.67 58.16
N VAL A 272 65.33 12.83 56.93
CA VAL A 272 66.44 13.74 56.63
C VAL A 272 65.87 15.17 56.63
N PRO A 273 66.33 16.10 57.50
CA PRO A 273 65.86 17.47 57.47
C PRO A 273 66.54 18.21 56.32
N VAL A 274 65.76 18.59 55.30
CA VAL A 274 66.17 19.65 54.37
C VAL A 274 65.83 20.97 55.05
N GLY A 275 66.85 21.61 55.61
CA GLY A 275 66.76 22.97 56.14
C GLY A 275 66.62 23.98 55.01
N ILE A 276 65.55 24.77 55.05
CA ILE A 276 65.45 26.06 54.35
C ILE A 276 65.08 27.09 55.43
N PRO A 277 65.84 28.19 55.59
CA PRO A 277 65.64 29.11 56.69
C PRO A 277 64.40 29.99 56.48
N THR A 278 63.61 30.06 57.54
CA THR A 278 62.49 30.97 57.76
C THR A 278 62.97 32.42 57.87
N VAL A 279 62.35 33.35 57.15
CA VAL A 279 62.46 34.79 57.44
C VAL A 279 61.18 35.25 58.14
N GLN A 280 61.39 35.94 59.25
CA GLN A 280 60.42 36.41 60.24
C GLN A 280 59.55 37.61 59.78
N SER A 281 58.28 37.55 60.21
CA SER A 281 57.41 38.58 60.83
C SER A 281 57.13 39.97 60.19
N VAL A 282 55.84 40.16 59.79
CA VAL A 282 54.82 41.24 60.05
C VAL A 282 55.22 42.71 60.37
N PRO A 283 54.32 43.74 60.29
CA PRO A 283 53.05 43.94 59.55
C PRO A 283 52.94 45.34 58.87
N GLY A 284 51.92 45.61 58.04
CA GLY A 284 51.65 46.99 57.60
C GLY A 284 50.51 47.13 56.59
N SER A 285 49.52 47.93 56.94
CA SER A 285 48.31 48.23 56.18
C SER A 285 48.55 49.15 54.98
N SER A 286 47.51 49.25 54.15
CA SER A 286 47.10 50.37 53.29
C SER A 286 47.41 50.33 51.77
N SER A 287 46.28 50.26 51.03
CA SER A 287 45.91 50.99 49.81
C SER A 287 46.44 50.58 48.42
N PHE A 288 45.49 50.73 47.45
CA PHE A 288 45.56 50.82 45.98
C PHE A 288 45.11 49.57 45.18
N PRO A 289 44.55 49.76 43.95
CA PRO A 289 43.12 49.94 43.71
C PRO A 289 42.48 48.77 42.93
N GLN A 290 41.14 48.72 42.90
CA GLN A 290 40.36 47.80 42.07
C GLN A 290 40.71 47.91 40.58
N GLY A 291 41.11 46.80 39.96
CA GLY A 291 41.08 46.61 38.50
C GLY A 291 39.68 46.21 38.02
N PRO A 292 39.32 46.48 36.75
CA PRO A 292 37.97 46.23 36.24
C PRO A 292 37.70 44.71 36.08
N PRO A 293 36.44 44.28 36.04
CA PRO A 293 36.09 42.87 35.87
C PRO A 293 36.43 42.38 34.45
N PRO A 294 36.70 41.07 34.25
CA PRO A 294 36.94 40.51 32.93
C PRO A 294 35.64 40.47 32.11
N THR A 295 35.76 40.76 30.81
CA THR A 295 34.69 40.69 29.81
C THR A 295 34.32 39.24 29.47
N PRO A 296 33.06 38.95 29.10
CA PRO A 296 32.64 37.60 28.68
C PRO A 296 33.22 37.22 27.30
N PRO A 297 33.37 35.92 26.99
CA PRO A 297 33.90 35.45 25.71
C PRO A 297 32.90 35.66 24.57
N PRO A 298 33.36 35.83 23.31
CA PRO A 298 32.48 36.03 22.17
C PRO A 298 31.71 34.74 21.82
N PRO A 299 30.52 34.84 21.19
CA PRO A 299 29.77 33.69 20.71
C PRO A 299 30.57 32.93 19.64
N GLY A 300 30.67 31.61 19.79
CA GLY A 300 31.33 30.73 18.84
C GLY A 300 30.69 30.78 17.46
N ALA A 301 31.53 30.77 16.42
CA ALA A 301 31.12 30.61 15.04
C ALA A 301 30.41 29.25 14.82
N PRO A 302 29.45 29.15 13.88
CA PRO A 302 28.85 27.87 13.54
C PRO A 302 29.92 26.91 12.95
N PRO A 303 29.77 25.58 13.16
CA PRO A 303 30.72 24.61 12.64
C PRO A 303 30.77 24.66 11.10
N PRO A 304 31.95 24.38 10.49
CA PRO A 304 32.07 24.35 9.04
C PRO A 304 31.21 23.23 8.43
N PRO A 305 30.72 23.39 7.20
CA PRO A 305 29.94 22.36 6.52
C PRO A 305 30.77 21.09 6.29
N PRO A 306 30.14 19.91 6.26
CA PRO A 306 30.83 18.65 6.05
C PRO A 306 31.51 18.60 4.67
N PRO A 307 32.66 17.91 4.55
CA PRO A 307 33.35 17.75 3.28
C PRO A 307 32.52 16.91 2.29
N PRO A 308 32.63 17.17 0.98
CA PRO A 308 31.95 16.37 -0.05
C PRO A 308 32.45 14.91 -0.04
N PRO A 309 31.59 13.94 -0.38
CA PRO A 309 31.95 12.54 -0.38
C PRO A 309 33.05 12.23 -1.43
N PRO A 310 33.96 11.29 -1.14
CA PRO A 310 34.99 10.87 -2.08
C PRO A 310 34.37 10.14 -3.29
N PRO A 311 34.93 10.29 -4.50
CA PRO A 311 34.45 9.57 -5.67
C PRO A 311 34.70 8.07 -5.51
N LEU A 312 33.69 7.25 -5.82
CA LEU A 312 33.81 5.79 -5.81
C LEU A 312 34.89 5.33 -6.81
N PRO A 313 35.83 4.46 -6.41
CA PRO A 313 36.73 3.79 -7.34
C PRO A 313 35.94 2.76 -8.17
N GLY A 314 35.94 2.87 -9.51
CA GLY A 314 35.56 1.73 -10.36
C GLY A 314 34.83 1.95 -11.68
N CYS A 315 34.73 3.16 -12.23
CA CYS A 315 34.26 3.32 -13.62
C CYS A 315 35.41 3.70 -14.55
N ALA A 316 35.98 2.68 -15.20
CA ALA A 316 36.90 2.84 -16.31
C ALA A 316 36.17 3.51 -17.49
N ALA A 317 36.54 4.75 -17.80
CA ALA A 317 36.13 5.44 -19.02
C ALA A 317 37.16 5.19 -20.13
N MET A 318 36.67 4.72 -21.27
CA MET A 318 37.42 4.49 -22.51
C MET A 318 37.84 5.83 -23.19
N PRO A 319 38.91 5.84 -24.02
CA PRO A 319 39.50 7.08 -24.55
C PRO A 319 39.10 7.43 -26.00
N GLY A 320 39.16 8.75 -26.32
CA GLY A 320 39.17 9.36 -27.68
C GLY A 320 37.81 9.93 -28.10
N VAL A 321 37.64 11.19 -28.56
CA VAL A 321 38.43 12.06 -29.46
C VAL A 321 37.94 13.54 -29.35
N PRO A 322 38.69 14.56 -29.85
CA PRO A 322 38.66 15.99 -29.43
C PRO A 322 37.78 16.96 -30.28
N PRO A 323 37.62 18.26 -29.88
CA PRO A 323 36.69 19.23 -30.48
C PRO A 323 37.36 20.19 -31.49
N PRO A 324 36.59 21.00 -32.23
CA PRO A 324 37.07 22.38 -32.45
C PRO A 324 36.02 23.50 -32.52
N PHE A 325 36.38 24.64 -31.87
CA PHE A 325 36.24 26.06 -32.29
C PHE A 325 34.85 26.61 -32.71
N GLY A 326 34.37 27.77 -32.28
CA GLY A 326 34.93 28.91 -31.55
C GLY A 326 33.90 30.07 -31.62
N ALA A 327 33.81 30.90 -30.58
CA ALA A 327 33.06 32.17 -30.63
C ALA A 327 33.97 33.29 -31.15
N PRO A 328 33.41 34.34 -31.79
CA PRO A 328 33.61 35.70 -31.25
C PRO A 328 32.31 36.59 -31.41
N PRO A 329 32.30 37.93 -31.20
CA PRO A 329 31.61 38.64 -30.11
C PRO A 329 30.44 39.58 -30.59
N PRO A 330 29.76 40.36 -29.70
CA PRO A 330 28.53 41.16 -29.99
C PRO A 330 28.82 42.66 -30.37
N PRO A 331 27.90 43.65 -30.19
CA PRO A 331 26.76 44.22 -30.98
C PRO A 331 27.07 45.65 -31.57
N PRO A 332 26.10 46.50 -32.07
CA PRO A 332 25.49 47.56 -31.23
C PRO A 332 24.03 48.04 -31.60
N PRO A 333 23.36 48.84 -30.72
CA PRO A 333 22.01 49.44 -30.87
C PRO A 333 22.10 50.94 -31.30
N PRO A 334 21.08 51.84 -31.19
CA PRO A 334 19.60 51.79 -31.25
C PRO A 334 18.99 52.76 -32.31
N GLY A 335 17.70 52.65 -32.67
CA GLY A 335 16.95 53.80 -33.19
C GLY A 335 15.69 53.57 -34.04
N LEU A 336 14.54 53.95 -33.45
CA LEU A 336 13.40 54.65 -34.06
C LEU A 336 12.26 53.86 -34.77
N GLY A 337 11.08 53.90 -34.13
CA GLY A 337 9.74 53.78 -34.75
C GLY A 337 9.25 52.33 -34.92
N GLY A 338 8.06 51.92 -34.51
CA GLY A 338 6.87 52.57 -33.99
C GLY A 338 5.77 51.49 -33.89
N LEU A 339 4.97 51.55 -32.83
CA LEU A 339 3.58 51.07 -32.69
C LEU A 339 3.16 49.82 -33.48
N MET A 340 2.93 48.70 -32.77
CA MET A 340 1.65 48.00 -32.65
C MET A 340 1.90 46.63 -32.00
N SER A 341 1.49 46.47 -30.75
CA SER A 341 1.58 45.21 -29.99
C SER A 341 0.32 44.38 -30.22
N LEU A 342 0.49 43.16 -30.72
CA LEU A 342 -0.51 42.09 -30.72
C LEU A 342 0.21 40.83 -30.20
N PRO A 343 -0.27 40.18 -29.12
CA PRO A 343 0.52 39.19 -28.41
C PRO A 343 0.59 37.85 -29.14
N ASN A 344 1.84 37.36 -29.24
CA ASN A 344 2.27 36.05 -29.70
C ASN A 344 1.43 34.89 -29.11
N GLN A 345 1.03 33.98 -29.98
CA GLN A 345 0.60 32.64 -29.60
C GLN A 345 1.83 31.84 -29.13
N ASN A 346 1.88 31.49 -27.84
CA ASN A 346 2.85 30.55 -27.31
C ASN A 346 2.51 29.13 -27.80
N VAL A 347 3.11 28.72 -28.93
CA VAL A 347 3.11 27.31 -29.36
C VAL A 347 4.30 26.62 -28.72
N LEU A 348 4.04 25.65 -27.85
CA LEU A 348 5.06 24.79 -27.24
C LEU A 348 5.44 23.66 -28.22
N PRO A 349 6.71 23.23 -28.26
CA PRO A 349 7.14 22.13 -29.13
C PRO A 349 6.47 20.78 -28.73
N PHE A 350 6.32 19.89 -29.71
CA PHE A 350 5.73 18.54 -29.60
C PHE A 350 4.21 18.45 -29.35
N GLY A 351 3.44 19.49 -29.67
CA GLY A 351 1.97 19.41 -29.66
C GLY A 351 1.33 19.43 -28.27
N LEU A 352 2.06 19.91 -27.26
CA LEU A 352 1.55 20.05 -25.90
C LEU A 352 0.73 21.35 -25.77
N GLN A 353 -0.48 21.24 -25.21
CA GLN A 353 -1.33 22.41 -24.98
C GLN A 353 -0.90 23.17 -23.70
N PRO A 354 -1.01 24.52 -23.68
CA PRO A 354 -0.76 25.31 -22.48
C PRO A 354 -1.68 24.89 -21.33
N LYS A 355 -1.13 24.87 -20.10
CA LYS A 355 -1.88 24.55 -18.89
C LYS A 355 -2.96 25.61 -18.64
N LYS A 356 -4.20 25.22 -18.36
CA LYS A 356 -5.29 26.14 -18.00
C LYS A 356 -4.88 26.97 -16.78
N GLU A 357 -4.79 28.30 -16.95
CA GLU A 357 -4.66 29.23 -15.84
C GLU A 357 -5.99 29.29 -15.09
N PHE A 358 -5.96 28.92 -13.80
CA PHE A 358 -7.12 29.03 -12.92
C PHE A 358 -7.02 30.36 -12.18
N LYS A 359 -7.93 31.30 -12.46
CA LYS A 359 -8.09 32.52 -11.66
C LYS A 359 -9.22 32.26 -10.64
N PRO A 360 -8.94 32.21 -9.33
CA PRO A 360 -9.98 32.06 -8.32
C PRO A 360 -10.82 33.35 -8.23
N GLU A 361 -12.14 33.24 -8.38
CA GLU A 361 -13.10 34.36 -8.29
C GLU A 361 -13.45 34.77 -6.86
N THR A 362 -12.89 34.09 -5.85
CA THR A 362 -13.22 34.32 -4.44
C THR A 362 -12.01 34.77 -3.64
N ILE A 363 -12.09 35.95 -3.02
CA ILE A 363 -11.10 36.45 -2.06
C ILE A 363 -11.13 35.53 -0.82
N MET A 364 -10.08 34.72 -0.63
CA MET A 364 -9.95 33.89 0.58
C MET A 364 -9.75 34.79 1.82
N LYS A 365 -10.55 34.57 2.86
CA LYS A 365 -10.40 35.24 4.16
C LYS A 365 -9.10 34.78 4.83
N ARG A 366 -8.28 35.75 5.27
CA ARG A 366 -7.06 35.52 6.07
C ARG A 366 -7.39 34.78 7.37
N LEU A 367 -6.73 33.65 7.63
CA LEU A 367 -6.68 33.06 8.97
C LEU A 367 -5.73 33.89 9.85
N ASN A 368 -6.27 34.50 10.90
CA ASN A 368 -5.47 35.11 11.97
C ASN A 368 -5.09 34.01 12.97
N TRP A 369 -3.80 33.73 13.09
CA TRP A 369 -3.28 32.96 14.22
C TRP A 369 -2.93 33.94 15.35
N SER A 370 -3.52 33.74 16.53
CA SER A 370 -3.08 34.41 17.75
C SER A 370 -1.76 33.79 18.22
N LYS A 371 -0.81 34.66 18.56
CA LYS A 371 0.56 34.34 18.95
C LYS A 371 0.65 33.67 20.32
#